data_AF-A0A3L7RZF8-F1
#
_entry.id   AF-A0A3L7RZF8-F1
#
_cell.length_a   1.000
_cell.length_b   1.000
_cell.length_c   1.000
_cell.angle_alpha   90.00
_cell.angle_beta   90.00
_cell.angle_gamma   90.00
#
_symmetry.space_group_name_H-M   'P 1'
#
loop_
_entity.id
_entity.type
_entity.pdbx_description
1 polymer ?
#
loop_
_entity_poly.entity_id
_entity_poly.type
_entity_poly.pdbx_seq_one_letter_code
_entity_poly.pdbx_strand_id
1 'polypeptide(L)'
;MTAHPLNAEGDFYVEHGCCTACDVPMRSAPSLFAYDETSHCFVKRQPSTQTECDMMFEAIRGAELRCIRYRGRDNDWYRRLVSSGDFDVCDYPPNEPVEPRIRSIVECDTKYESLDALADAFEQYLKSTEMEHFYFDFKRSESSDSLLHFHRCSVTAGSYRHVGAFEEIAIKFVDDKRVRIVHQHDMALGPTPIIAKWIISDDKMHSPMWFTRERETRPDVPGFDHPW
;
A
#
# COMPACT_ATOMS: atom_id res chain seq x y z
N MET A 1 7.55 7.29 -25.83
CA MET A 1 7.25 5.96 -25.29
C MET A 1 6.04 5.44 -26.03
N THR A 2 6.07 4.20 -26.52
CA THR A 2 4.96 3.59 -27.27
C THR A 2 4.41 2.40 -26.49
N ALA A 3 3.09 2.25 -26.45
CA ALA A 3 2.46 1.11 -25.78
C ALA A 3 2.76 -0.21 -26.51
N HIS A 4 2.91 -1.30 -25.76
CA HIS A 4 2.96 -2.64 -26.34
C HIS A 4 1.70 -2.91 -27.20
N PRO A 5 1.83 -3.44 -28.42
CA PRO A 5 0.70 -3.54 -29.36
C PRO A 5 -0.42 -4.48 -28.91
N LEU A 6 -0.13 -5.43 -28.01
CA LEU A 6 -1.15 -6.33 -27.43
C LEU A 6 -1.85 -5.75 -26.19
N ASN A 7 -1.48 -4.56 -25.71
CA ASN A 7 -2.22 -3.94 -24.61
C ASN A 7 -3.70 -3.75 -25.02
N ALA A 8 -4.60 -4.09 -24.11
CA ALA A 8 -6.00 -3.74 -24.20
C ALA A 8 -6.14 -2.22 -24.29
N GLU A 9 -7.09 -1.77 -25.11
CA GLU A 9 -7.44 -0.35 -25.19
C GLU A 9 -7.90 0.17 -23.82
N GLY A 10 -7.48 1.39 -23.48
CA GLY A 10 -7.77 2.04 -22.20
C GLY A 10 -6.59 2.80 -21.60
N ASP A 11 -6.70 3.10 -20.31
CA ASP A 11 -5.81 4.03 -19.61
C ASP A 11 -4.51 3.39 -19.11
N PHE A 12 -4.51 2.09 -18.82
CA PHE A 12 -3.33 1.36 -18.38
C PHE A 12 -2.67 0.64 -19.55
N TYR A 13 -1.35 0.67 -19.58
CA TYR A 13 -0.59 -0.05 -20.60
C TYR A 13 0.81 -0.41 -20.10
N VAL A 14 1.39 -1.46 -20.67
CA VAL A 14 2.83 -1.72 -20.53
C VAL A 14 3.56 -1.04 -21.69
N GLU A 15 4.59 -0.25 -21.39
CA GLU A 15 5.47 0.33 -22.39
C GLU A 15 6.21 -0.76 -23.19
N HIS A 16 6.23 -0.62 -24.51
CA HIS A 16 6.90 -1.56 -25.40
C HIS A 16 8.42 -1.52 -25.24
N GLY A 17 9.03 -2.68 -25.02
CA GLY A 17 10.48 -2.83 -24.87
C GLY A 17 11.00 -2.52 -23.46
N CYS A 18 10.13 -2.15 -22.52
CA CYS A 18 10.53 -1.92 -21.12
C CYS A 18 10.54 -3.22 -20.30
N CYS A 19 9.65 -4.18 -20.61
CA CYS A 19 9.45 -5.37 -19.80
C CYS A 19 10.68 -6.27 -19.73
N THR A 20 11.03 -6.71 -18.52
CA THR A 20 12.11 -7.68 -18.23
C THR A 20 11.61 -9.03 -17.71
N ALA A 21 10.30 -9.29 -17.82
CA ALA A 21 9.66 -10.54 -17.37
C ALA A 21 9.88 -10.84 -15.86
N CYS A 22 9.75 -9.82 -15.01
CA CYS A 22 9.95 -9.94 -13.55
C CYS A 22 8.83 -10.67 -12.78
N ASP A 23 7.80 -11.17 -13.48
CA ASP A 23 6.59 -11.80 -12.93
C ASP A 23 5.73 -10.99 -11.96
N VAL A 24 6.16 -9.80 -11.54
CA VAL A 24 5.37 -8.93 -10.65
C VAL A 24 3.93 -8.72 -11.15
N PRO A 25 3.69 -8.37 -12.43
CA PRO A 25 2.31 -8.14 -12.90
C PRO A 25 1.46 -9.41 -12.86
N MET A 26 2.08 -10.59 -13.08
CA MET A 26 1.40 -11.88 -13.04
C MET A 26 1.06 -12.31 -11.61
N ARG A 27 1.89 -11.95 -10.61
CA ARG A 27 1.59 -12.23 -9.20
C ARG A 27 0.58 -11.26 -8.62
N SER A 28 0.73 -9.97 -8.90
CA SER A 28 -0.13 -8.93 -8.32
C SER A 28 -1.50 -8.85 -9.00
N ALA A 29 -1.55 -9.07 -10.31
CA ALA A 29 -2.76 -8.87 -11.10
C ALA A 29 -2.91 -9.90 -12.25
N PRO A 30 -2.94 -11.23 -11.97
CA PRO A 30 -2.98 -12.27 -13.00
C PRO A 30 -4.21 -12.18 -13.92
N SER A 31 -5.31 -11.57 -13.46
CA SER A 31 -6.52 -11.37 -14.25
C SER A 31 -6.43 -10.19 -15.24
N LEU A 32 -5.42 -9.31 -15.11
CA LEU A 32 -5.24 -8.09 -15.90
C LEU A 32 -4.04 -8.15 -16.85
N PHE A 33 -3.07 -9.02 -16.58
CA PHE A 33 -1.85 -9.16 -17.39
C PHE A 33 -1.74 -10.53 -18.07
N ALA A 34 -0.98 -10.58 -19.17
CA ALA A 34 -0.50 -11.80 -19.82
C ALA A 34 0.87 -11.57 -20.44
N TYR A 35 1.56 -12.66 -20.76
CA TYR A 35 2.76 -12.65 -21.58
C TYR A 35 2.42 -12.89 -23.04
N ASP A 36 3.15 -12.23 -23.93
CA ASP A 36 3.15 -12.57 -25.34
C ASP A 36 4.13 -13.73 -25.64
N GLU A 37 4.30 -14.05 -26.93
CA GLU A 37 5.20 -15.13 -27.37
C GLU A 37 6.68 -14.86 -27.06
N THR A 38 7.05 -13.60 -26.80
CA THR A 38 8.41 -13.17 -26.46
C THR A 38 8.64 -13.03 -24.94
N SER A 39 7.65 -13.41 -24.13
CA SER A 39 7.63 -13.16 -22.67
C SER A 39 7.63 -11.68 -22.30
N HIS A 40 7.18 -10.80 -23.20
CA HIS A 40 6.89 -9.41 -22.88
C HIS A 40 5.48 -9.34 -22.25
N CYS A 41 5.38 -8.80 -21.03
CA CYS A 41 4.07 -8.64 -20.40
C CYS A 41 3.28 -7.50 -21.05
N PHE A 42 1.96 -7.63 -21.06
CA PHE A 42 1.05 -6.59 -21.53
C PHE A 42 -0.23 -6.59 -20.68
N VAL A 43 -0.93 -5.45 -20.65
CA VAL A 43 -2.27 -5.36 -20.06
C VAL A 43 -3.24 -6.09 -20.97
N LYS A 44 -3.69 -7.29 -20.63
CA LYS A 44 -4.69 -8.03 -21.45
C LYS A 44 -6.10 -7.50 -21.27
N ARG A 45 -6.37 -6.79 -20.16
CA ARG A 45 -7.68 -6.23 -19.83
C ARG A 45 -7.53 -5.07 -18.85
N GLN A 46 -8.31 -4.02 -19.05
CA GLN A 46 -8.37 -2.88 -18.13
C GLN A 46 -9.11 -3.25 -16.84
N PRO A 47 -8.74 -2.68 -15.68
CA PRO A 47 -9.49 -2.87 -14.45
C PRO A 47 -10.90 -2.26 -14.59
N SER A 48 -11.90 -2.97 -14.08
CA SER A 48 -13.32 -2.61 -14.19
C SER A 48 -14.05 -2.61 -12.85
N THR A 49 -13.40 -3.13 -11.80
CA THR A 49 -13.91 -3.15 -10.43
C THR A 49 -12.87 -2.57 -9.49
N GLN A 50 -13.28 -2.15 -8.29
CA GLN A 50 -12.35 -1.58 -7.30
C GLN A 50 -11.23 -2.57 -6.94
N THR A 51 -11.55 -3.85 -6.77
CA THR A 51 -10.57 -4.90 -6.52
C THR A 51 -9.53 -5.01 -7.64
N GLU A 52 -9.97 -4.91 -8.90
CA GLU A 52 -9.04 -4.91 -10.03
C GLU A 52 -8.20 -3.63 -10.10
N CYS A 53 -8.76 -2.48 -9.74
CA CYS A 53 -8.00 -1.24 -9.59
C CYS A 53 -6.91 -1.40 -8.52
N ASP A 54 -7.21 -2.03 -7.39
CA ASP A 54 -6.21 -2.29 -6.35
C ASP A 54 -5.12 -3.26 -6.80
N MET A 55 -5.48 -4.31 -7.53
CA MET A 55 -4.52 -5.23 -8.15
C MET A 55 -3.62 -4.52 -9.17
N MET A 56 -4.18 -3.64 -10.02
CA MET A 56 -3.43 -2.84 -10.98
C MET A 56 -2.46 -1.88 -10.27
N PHE A 57 -2.92 -1.22 -9.20
CA PHE A 57 -2.10 -0.33 -8.40
C PHE A 57 -0.93 -1.08 -7.73
N GLU A 58 -1.17 -2.24 -7.14
CA GLU A 58 -0.09 -3.08 -6.58
C GLU A 58 0.89 -3.59 -7.66
N ALA A 59 0.42 -3.86 -8.88
CA ALA A 59 1.29 -4.22 -9.99
C ALA A 59 2.21 -3.05 -10.40
N ILE A 60 1.69 -1.83 -10.52
CA ILE A 60 2.47 -0.62 -10.79
C ILE A 60 3.54 -0.43 -9.73
N ARG A 61 3.15 -0.48 -8.45
CA ARG A 61 4.05 -0.27 -7.31
C ARG A 61 5.15 -1.32 -7.18
N GLY A 62 4.85 -2.56 -7.54
CA GLY A 62 5.83 -3.65 -7.49
C GLY A 62 6.79 -3.65 -8.68
N ALA A 63 6.47 -2.96 -9.78
CA ALA A 63 7.26 -3.02 -11.01
C ALA A 63 8.46 -2.06 -10.92
N GLU A 64 9.64 -2.60 -10.64
CA GLU A 64 10.88 -1.85 -10.41
C GLU A 64 11.26 -0.91 -11.56
N LEU A 65 10.97 -1.30 -12.81
CA LEU A 65 11.34 -0.55 -14.01
C LEU A 65 10.26 0.41 -14.50
N ARG A 66 9.16 0.57 -13.75
CA ARG A 66 8.08 1.52 -14.09
C ARG A 66 7.49 1.34 -15.49
N CYS A 67 7.49 0.09 -15.98
CA CYS A 67 7.00 -0.25 -17.31
C CYS A 67 5.48 -0.20 -17.44
N ILE A 68 4.75 -0.30 -16.33
CA ILE A 68 3.29 -0.16 -16.31
C ILE A 68 2.98 1.32 -16.15
N ARG A 69 2.34 1.90 -17.16
CA ARG A 69 2.07 3.33 -17.27
C ARG A 69 0.57 3.60 -17.24
N TYR A 70 0.24 4.81 -16.84
CA TYR A 70 -1.13 5.33 -16.79
C TYR A 70 -1.26 6.58 -17.66
N ARG A 71 -2.10 6.51 -18.69
CA ARG A 71 -2.44 7.62 -19.60
C ARG A 71 -3.86 8.13 -19.43
N GLY A 72 -4.55 7.71 -18.38
CA GLY A 72 -5.86 8.24 -18.05
C GLY A 72 -5.78 9.66 -17.47
N ARG A 73 -6.95 10.26 -17.27
CA ARG A 73 -7.09 11.61 -16.69
C ARG A 73 -7.91 11.62 -15.41
N ASP A 74 -8.21 10.45 -14.86
CA ASP A 74 -8.88 10.34 -13.57
C ASP A 74 -7.95 10.85 -12.45
N ASN A 75 -8.42 11.87 -11.74
CA ASN A 75 -7.72 12.50 -10.63
C ASN A 75 -7.56 11.56 -9.43
N ASP A 76 -8.45 10.58 -9.24
CA ASP A 76 -8.34 9.65 -8.12
C ASP A 76 -7.17 8.67 -8.33
N TRP A 77 -6.94 8.23 -9.56
CA TRP A 77 -5.73 7.48 -9.91
C TRP A 77 -4.45 8.30 -9.74
N TYR A 78 -4.48 9.56 -10.16
CA TYR A 78 -3.34 10.45 -9.95
C TYR A 78 -3.05 10.65 -8.45
N ARG A 79 -4.08 10.88 -7.62
CA ARG A 79 -3.94 10.97 -6.16
C ARG A 79 -3.30 9.73 -5.56
N ARG A 80 -3.75 8.54 -5.98
CA ARG A 80 -3.21 7.27 -5.50
C ARG A 80 -1.73 7.13 -5.84
N LEU A 81 -1.37 7.37 -7.09
CA LEU A 81 0.01 7.25 -7.58
C LEU A 81 0.94 8.30 -6.96
N VAL A 82 0.48 9.54 -6.77
CA VAL A 82 1.24 10.56 -6.04
C VAL A 82 1.44 10.18 -4.58
N SER A 83 0.39 9.65 -3.93
CA SER A 83 0.46 9.24 -2.52
C SER A 83 1.42 8.06 -2.30
N SER A 84 1.66 7.24 -3.33
CA SER A 84 2.65 6.15 -3.29
C SER A 84 4.03 6.52 -3.81
N GLY A 85 4.23 7.73 -4.34
CA GLY A 85 5.50 8.17 -4.93
C GLY A 85 5.74 7.69 -6.37
N ASP A 86 4.71 7.15 -7.02
CA ASP A 86 4.74 6.59 -8.40
C ASP A 86 4.19 7.59 -9.44
N PHE A 87 4.27 8.89 -9.17
CA PHE A 87 3.68 9.92 -10.02
C PHE A 87 4.28 9.97 -11.45
N ASP A 88 5.50 9.45 -11.64
CA ASP A 88 6.21 9.49 -12.92
C ASP A 88 5.74 8.42 -13.93
N VAL A 89 4.89 7.49 -13.48
CA VAL A 89 4.19 6.55 -14.37
C VAL A 89 2.99 7.17 -15.08
N CYS A 90 2.60 8.40 -14.69
CA CYS A 90 1.50 9.14 -15.29
C CYS A 90 1.97 9.92 -16.53
N ASP A 91 1.34 9.68 -17.68
CA ASP A 91 1.65 10.41 -18.92
C ASP A 91 1.04 11.82 -18.94
N TYR A 92 -0.09 12.00 -18.26
CA TYR A 92 -0.84 13.26 -18.20
C TYR A 92 -1.05 13.70 -16.75
N PRO A 93 -0.03 14.24 -16.07
CA PRO A 93 -0.25 14.87 -14.78
C PRO A 93 -1.25 16.03 -14.93
N PRO A 94 -2.12 16.26 -13.93
CA PRO A 94 -3.02 17.41 -13.91
C PRO A 94 -2.22 18.72 -13.91
N ASN A 95 -2.82 19.77 -14.48
CA ASN A 95 -2.19 21.09 -14.57
C ASN A 95 -2.03 21.77 -13.20
N GLU A 96 -2.86 21.37 -12.22
CA GLU A 96 -2.81 21.86 -10.85
C GLU A 96 -2.24 20.76 -9.94
N PRO A 97 -1.40 21.10 -8.95
CA PRO A 97 -0.95 20.15 -7.96
C PRO A 97 -2.14 19.51 -7.26
N VAL A 98 -2.18 18.18 -7.26
CA VAL A 98 -3.17 17.45 -6.49
C VAL A 98 -2.51 16.98 -5.20
N GLU A 99 -3.08 17.41 -4.08
CA GLU A 99 -2.57 17.01 -2.77
C GLU A 99 -2.73 15.49 -2.58
N PRO A 100 -1.65 14.77 -2.21
CA PRO A 100 -1.75 13.38 -1.85
C PRO A 100 -2.70 13.18 -0.67
N ARG A 101 -3.56 12.17 -0.75
CA ARG A 101 -4.50 11.81 0.32
C ARG A 101 -3.97 10.58 1.05
N ILE A 102 -2.96 10.80 1.87
CA ILE A 102 -2.38 9.72 2.68
C ILE A 102 -3.41 9.29 3.73
N ARG A 103 -3.92 8.07 3.59
CA ARG A 103 -4.86 7.48 4.55
C ARG A 103 -4.08 6.78 5.67
N SER A 104 -3.59 7.57 6.62
CA SER A 104 -2.69 7.08 7.68
C SER A 104 -3.39 6.64 8.97
N ILE A 105 -4.71 6.63 8.96
CA ILE A 105 -5.54 6.21 10.09
C ILE A 105 -6.47 5.11 9.59
N VAL A 106 -6.57 4.02 10.34
CA VAL A 106 -7.60 3.00 10.14
C VAL A 106 -8.33 2.71 11.44
N GLU A 107 -9.65 2.70 11.36
CA GLU A 107 -10.52 2.19 12.42
C GLU A 107 -11.10 0.85 11.96
N CYS A 108 -11.13 -0.14 12.85
CA CYS A 108 -11.70 -1.44 12.54
C CYS A 108 -12.28 -2.10 13.79
N ASP A 109 -13.23 -2.99 13.56
CA ASP A 109 -13.77 -3.85 14.60
C ASP A 109 -12.74 -4.91 14.96
N THR A 110 -12.62 -5.23 16.25
CA THR A 110 -11.64 -6.18 16.76
C THR A 110 -12.23 -7.14 17.78
N LYS A 111 -11.70 -8.37 17.81
CA LYS A 111 -11.96 -9.37 18.85
C LYS A 111 -10.83 -9.49 19.87
N TYR A 112 -9.81 -8.64 19.79
CA TYR A 112 -8.71 -8.62 20.77
C TYR A 112 -9.20 -8.01 22.09
N GLU A 113 -8.85 -8.66 23.21
CA GLU A 113 -9.28 -8.24 24.55
C GLU A 113 -8.37 -7.18 25.18
N SER A 114 -7.18 -6.97 24.61
CA SER A 114 -6.20 -5.99 25.09
C SER A 114 -5.34 -5.45 23.96
N LEU A 115 -4.76 -4.27 24.17
CA LEU A 115 -3.81 -3.67 23.22
C LEU A 115 -2.53 -4.50 23.12
N ASP A 116 -2.10 -5.16 24.21
CA ASP A 116 -0.96 -6.07 24.19
C ASP A 116 -1.21 -7.28 23.28
N ALA A 117 -2.38 -7.91 23.36
CA ALA A 117 -2.71 -9.06 22.53
C ALA A 117 -2.78 -8.68 21.04
N LEU A 118 -3.28 -7.48 20.74
CA LEU A 118 -3.31 -6.96 19.38
C LEU A 118 -1.90 -6.62 18.87
N ALA A 119 -1.09 -5.96 19.69
CA ALA A 119 0.30 -5.65 19.36
C ALA A 119 1.14 -6.93 19.14
N ASP A 120 0.96 -7.94 20.00
CA ASP A 120 1.57 -9.26 19.84
C ASP A 120 1.20 -9.90 18.51
N ALA A 121 -0.07 -9.83 18.11
CA ALA A 121 -0.54 -10.40 16.86
C ALA A 121 0.03 -9.68 15.63
N PHE A 122 0.08 -8.34 15.65
CA PHE A 122 0.69 -7.59 14.57
C PHE A 122 2.20 -7.85 14.48
N GLU A 123 2.89 -7.95 15.62
CA GLU A 123 4.30 -8.33 15.68
C GLU A 123 4.54 -9.74 15.10
N GLN A 124 3.68 -10.71 15.42
CA GLN A 124 3.73 -12.05 14.85
C GLN A 124 3.47 -12.03 13.34
N TYR A 125 2.49 -11.25 12.88
CA TYR A 125 2.23 -11.06 11.46
C TYR A 125 3.49 -10.57 10.74
N LEU A 126 4.11 -9.50 11.23
CA LEU A 126 5.32 -8.92 10.64
C LEU A 126 6.49 -9.92 10.60
N LYS A 127 6.66 -10.71 11.66
CA LYS A 127 7.68 -11.78 11.73
C LYS A 127 7.39 -12.93 10.76
N SER A 128 6.12 -13.19 10.47
CA SER A 128 5.68 -14.28 9.58
C SER A 128 5.69 -13.89 8.10
N THR A 129 5.56 -12.60 7.79
CA THR A 129 5.79 -12.09 6.43
C THR A 129 7.29 -12.21 6.13
N GLU A 130 7.68 -13.32 5.49
CA GLU A 130 8.99 -13.47 4.87
C GLU A 130 9.21 -12.28 3.92
N MET A 131 10.05 -11.35 4.34
CA MET A 131 10.66 -10.39 3.44
C MET A 131 12.15 -10.63 3.53
N GLU A 132 12.76 -11.28 2.54
CA GLU A 132 14.17 -11.73 2.50
C GLU A 132 15.21 -10.66 2.86
N HIS A 133 14.81 -9.39 2.97
CA HIS A 133 15.67 -8.24 3.23
C HIS A 133 15.20 -7.31 4.36
N PHE A 134 14.15 -7.66 5.11
CA PHE A 134 13.67 -6.80 6.20
C PHE A 134 13.66 -7.55 7.54
N TYR A 135 14.17 -6.88 8.57
CA TYR A 135 13.90 -7.27 9.95
C TYR A 135 13.19 -6.12 10.65
N PHE A 136 12.26 -6.49 11.53
CA PHE A 136 11.49 -5.56 12.32
C PHE A 136 12.02 -5.61 13.77
N ASP A 137 12.38 -4.45 14.30
CA ASP A 137 12.67 -4.28 15.73
C ASP A 137 11.49 -3.57 16.39
N PHE A 138 11.16 -3.93 17.63
CA PHE A 138 9.92 -3.51 18.27
C PHE A 138 10.21 -2.85 19.61
N LYS A 139 9.60 -1.69 19.83
CA LYS A 139 9.65 -1.01 21.13
C LYS A 139 8.24 -0.59 21.53
N ARG A 140 7.77 -1.14 22.65
CA ARG A 140 6.52 -0.73 23.28
C ARG A 140 6.76 0.47 24.18
N SER A 141 5.85 1.43 24.14
CA SER A 141 5.78 2.49 25.15
C SER A 141 4.94 2.02 26.34
N GLU A 142 5.31 2.43 27.55
CA GLU A 142 4.53 2.20 28.78
C GLU A 142 3.35 3.18 28.95
N SER A 143 3.00 3.96 27.92
CA SER A 143 1.94 4.98 27.96
C SER A 143 0.51 4.42 27.95
N SER A 144 -0.46 5.23 28.40
CA SER A 144 -1.90 4.90 28.46
C SER A 144 -2.55 4.63 27.10
N ASP A 145 -2.00 5.23 26.04
CA ASP A 145 -2.21 4.79 24.67
C ASP A 145 -1.08 3.79 24.38
N SER A 146 -1.39 2.51 24.13
CA SER A 146 -0.36 1.51 23.83
C SER A 146 0.29 1.82 22.48
N LEU A 147 1.31 2.67 22.52
CA LEU A 147 2.11 3.09 21.39
C LEU A 147 3.04 1.92 21.03
N LEU A 148 2.91 1.40 19.82
CA LEU A 148 3.77 0.37 19.27
C LEU A 148 4.74 1.01 18.28
N HIS A 149 5.95 1.29 18.71
CA HIS A 149 7.00 1.67 17.79
C HIS A 149 7.57 0.40 17.14
N PHE A 150 7.66 0.37 15.82
CA PHE A 150 8.35 -0.69 15.12
C PHE A 150 9.31 -0.09 14.09
N HIS A 151 10.50 -0.67 14.03
CA HIS A 151 11.59 -0.19 13.21
C HIS A 151 11.76 -1.16 12.05
N ARG A 152 11.47 -0.69 10.84
CA ARG A 152 11.74 -1.44 9.62
C ARG A 152 13.22 -1.23 9.24
N CYS A 153 14.05 -2.26 9.41
CA CYS A 153 15.42 -2.22 8.92
C CYS A 153 15.56 -3.04 7.64
N SER A 154 16.11 -2.43 6.58
CA SER A 154 16.46 -3.14 5.35
C SER A 154 17.93 -3.57 5.38
N VAL A 155 18.19 -4.86 5.10
CA VAL A 155 19.53 -5.39 4.85
C VAL A 155 19.72 -5.50 3.34
N THR A 156 20.48 -4.56 2.76
CA THR A 156 20.94 -4.69 1.37
C THR A 156 22.17 -5.61 1.33
N ALA A 157 22.22 -6.47 0.30
CA ALA A 157 23.30 -7.42 0.09
C ALA A 157 24.68 -6.73 0.13
N GLY A 158 25.54 -7.17 1.06
CA GLY A 158 26.90 -6.64 1.24
C GLY A 158 27.06 -5.73 2.44
N SER A 159 26.87 -6.25 3.66
CA SER A 159 27.34 -5.68 4.95
C SER A 159 26.86 -4.29 5.39
N TYR A 160 26.08 -3.55 4.59
CA TYR A 160 25.54 -2.25 4.97
C TYR A 160 24.13 -2.41 5.55
N ARG A 161 23.97 -2.04 6.83
CA ARG A 161 22.64 -1.86 7.44
C ARG A 161 22.19 -0.44 7.15
N HIS A 162 21.13 -0.27 6.37
CA HIS A 162 20.44 1.02 6.35
C HIS A 162 19.48 1.06 7.53
N VAL A 163 19.81 1.85 8.55
CA VAL A 163 18.87 2.19 9.62
C VAL A 163 17.93 3.24 9.02
N GLY A 164 16.72 2.81 8.67
CA GLY A 164 15.66 3.73 8.26
C GLY A 164 15.19 4.57 9.45
N ALA A 165 14.44 5.65 9.19
CA ALA A 165 13.71 6.33 10.25
C ALA A 165 12.72 5.35 10.91
N PHE A 166 12.46 5.54 12.20
CA PHE A 166 11.43 4.76 12.90
C PHE A 166 10.06 5.02 12.27
N GLU A 167 9.32 3.96 11.99
CA GLU A 167 7.91 4.05 11.65
C GLU A 167 7.13 3.98 12.97
N GLU A 168 6.35 5.02 13.27
CA GLU A 168 5.54 5.03 14.48
C GLU A 168 4.12 4.58 14.15
N ILE A 169 3.66 3.52 14.83
CA ILE A 169 2.24 3.13 14.85
C ILE A 169 1.68 3.34 16.26
N ALA A 170 0.64 4.14 16.37
CA ALA A 170 -0.16 4.24 17.58
C ALA A 170 -1.40 3.36 17.44
N ILE A 171 -1.63 2.48 18.42
CA ILE A 171 -2.83 1.66 18.49
C ILE A 171 -3.59 2.02 19.75
N LYS A 172 -4.88 2.27 19.61
CA LYS A 172 -5.77 2.55 20.75
C LYS A 172 -7.15 1.97 20.54
N PHE A 173 -7.79 1.57 21.63
CA PHE A 173 -9.22 1.29 21.59
C PHE A 173 -9.99 2.61 21.42
N VAL A 174 -10.92 2.63 20.49
CA VAL A 174 -11.96 3.66 20.37
C VAL A 174 -13.08 3.35 21.36
N ASP A 175 -13.39 2.06 21.52
CA ASP A 175 -14.30 1.47 22.50
C ASP A 175 -13.95 -0.03 22.68
N ASP A 176 -14.75 -0.76 23.46
CA ASP A 176 -14.53 -2.18 23.78
C ASP A 176 -14.45 -3.12 22.57
N LYS A 177 -14.83 -2.67 21.37
CA LYS A 177 -14.90 -3.51 20.15
C LYS A 177 -14.18 -2.92 18.97
N ARG A 178 -13.65 -1.70 19.08
CA ARG A 178 -13.05 -0.98 17.95
C ARG A 178 -11.69 -0.44 18.31
N VAL A 179 -10.77 -0.57 17.37
CA VAL A 179 -9.41 -0.04 17.48
C VAL A 179 -9.16 0.98 16.39
N ARG A 180 -8.33 1.97 16.74
CA ARG A 180 -7.75 2.93 15.82
C ARG A 180 -6.26 2.68 15.76
N ILE A 181 -5.75 2.49 14.55
CA ILE A 181 -4.34 2.41 14.23
C ILE A 181 -3.99 3.68 13.47
N VAL A 182 -3.01 4.42 13.96
CA VAL A 182 -2.50 5.66 13.35
C VAL A 182 -1.04 5.45 13.04
N HIS A 183 -0.58 5.84 11.86
CA HIS A 183 0.84 5.91 11.56
C HIS A 183 1.25 7.28 11.02
N GLN A 184 2.52 7.61 11.17
CA GLN A 184 3.10 8.85 10.64
C GLN A 184 4.14 8.54 9.57
N HIS A 185 4.02 9.19 8.41
CA HIS A 185 5.06 9.19 7.41
C HIS A 185 4.97 10.46 6.56
N ASP A 186 6.11 11.09 6.28
CA ASP A 186 6.15 12.42 5.65
C ASP A 186 5.99 12.38 4.13
N MET A 187 6.50 11.37 3.41
CA MET A 187 6.42 11.36 1.92
C MET A 187 6.28 9.98 1.23
N ALA A 188 5.56 9.01 1.81
CA ALA A 188 5.22 7.73 1.17
C ALA A 188 4.01 7.10 1.88
N LEU A 189 3.41 6.05 1.29
CA LEU A 189 2.39 5.23 1.96
C LEU A 189 2.87 4.59 3.29
N GLY A 190 4.16 4.66 3.63
CA GLY A 190 4.70 4.14 4.89
C GLY A 190 4.25 2.70 5.15
N PRO A 191 3.77 2.37 6.38
CA PRO A 191 3.26 1.04 6.70
C PRO A 191 1.83 0.77 6.26
N THR A 192 1.13 1.71 5.61
CA THR A 192 -0.28 1.53 5.18
C THR A 192 -0.52 0.18 4.49
N PRO A 193 0.27 -0.26 3.49
CA PRO A 193 0.00 -1.52 2.79
C PRO A 193 0.21 -2.75 3.66
N ILE A 194 1.14 -2.67 4.62
CA ILE A 194 1.43 -3.76 5.55
C ILE A 194 0.29 -3.90 6.55
N ILE A 195 -0.17 -2.77 7.11
CA ILE A 195 -1.32 -2.72 8.01
C ILE A 195 -2.58 -3.23 7.29
N ALA A 196 -2.80 -2.81 6.04
CA ALA A 196 -3.95 -3.26 5.25
C ALA A 196 -3.93 -4.77 5.01
N LYS A 197 -2.78 -5.33 4.61
CA LYS A 197 -2.63 -6.78 4.40
C LYS A 197 -2.82 -7.56 5.70
N TRP A 198 -2.30 -7.05 6.82
CA TRP A 198 -2.53 -7.66 8.14
C TRP A 198 -4.01 -7.69 8.49
N ILE A 199 -4.70 -6.55 8.45
CA ILE A 199 -6.12 -6.46 8.81
C ILE A 199 -6.98 -7.40 7.96
N ILE A 200 -6.69 -7.51 6.66
CA ILE A 200 -7.43 -8.41 5.75
C ILE A 200 -7.15 -9.89 6.08
N SER A 201 -5.93 -10.21 6.50
CA SER A 201 -5.52 -11.60 6.80
C SER A 201 -5.94 -12.09 8.20
N ASP A 202 -6.27 -11.17 9.11
CA ASP A 202 -6.52 -11.46 10.51
C ASP A 202 -8.01 -11.65 10.78
N ASP A 203 -8.42 -12.86 11.15
CA ASP A 203 -9.81 -13.25 11.38
C ASP A 203 -10.44 -12.64 12.65
N LYS A 204 -9.67 -11.84 13.40
CA LYS A 204 -10.11 -11.04 14.54
C LYS A 204 -10.31 -9.57 14.18
N MET A 205 -9.96 -9.13 12.97
CA MET A 205 -10.04 -7.73 12.52
C MET A 205 -11.02 -7.59 11.35
N HIS A 206 -11.99 -6.67 11.44
CA HIS A 206 -13.10 -6.60 10.46
C HIS A 206 -13.49 -5.14 10.20
N SER A 207 -14.25 -4.92 9.13
CA SER A 207 -14.86 -3.62 8.82
C SER A 207 -13.85 -2.45 8.77
N PRO A 208 -12.69 -2.57 8.08
CA PRO A 208 -11.71 -1.50 8.07
C PRO A 208 -12.27 -0.23 7.42
N MET A 209 -12.03 0.90 8.08
CA MET A 209 -12.37 2.22 7.61
C MET A 209 -11.12 3.11 7.70
N TRP A 210 -10.63 3.54 6.56
CA TRP A 210 -9.43 4.33 6.39
C TRP A 210 -9.75 5.82 6.34
N PHE A 211 -8.90 6.64 6.92
CA PHE A 211 -9.06 8.09 6.99
C PHE A 211 -7.72 8.79 6.76
N THR A 212 -7.81 10.03 6.27
CA THR A 212 -6.68 10.97 6.27
C THR A 212 -6.45 11.54 7.67
N ARG A 213 -5.29 12.17 7.91
CA ARG A 213 -4.98 12.80 9.22
C ARG A 213 -5.96 13.91 9.64
N GLU A 214 -6.72 14.48 8.72
CA GLU A 214 -7.78 15.44 9.05
C GLU A 214 -8.77 14.86 10.07
N ARG A 215 -8.96 13.53 10.07
CA ARG A 215 -9.80 12.82 11.04
C ARG A 215 -9.42 13.06 12.51
N GLU A 216 -8.16 13.39 12.81
CA GLU A 216 -7.71 13.69 14.17
C GLU A 216 -8.36 14.97 14.72
N THR A 217 -8.62 15.95 13.86
CA THR A 217 -9.22 17.24 14.25
C THR A 217 -10.66 17.40 13.77
N ARG A 218 -11.12 16.57 12.83
CA ARG A 218 -12.43 16.63 12.19
C ARG A 218 -13.14 15.26 12.18
N PRO A 219 -14.01 14.98 13.17
CA PRO A 219 -14.75 13.73 13.27
C PRO A 219 -15.81 13.52 12.16
N ASP A 220 -16.05 14.50 11.30
CA ASP A 220 -16.97 14.45 10.15
C ASP A 220 -16.30 13.98 8.86
N VAL A 221 -14.96 13.87 8.82
CA VAL A 221 -14.23 13.43 7.62
C VAL A 221 -14.70 12.04 7.22
N PRO A 222 -15.16 11.84 5.97
CA PRO A 222 -15.64 10.54 5.50
C PRO A 222 -14.49 9.54 5.47
N GLY A 223 -14.83 8.29 5.81
CA GLY A 223 -13.91 7.17 5.73
C GLY A 223 -13.98 6.46 4.37
N PHE A 224 -12.98 5.63 4.12
CA PHE A 224 -12.84 4.82 2.92
C PHE A 224 -12.69 3.34 3.29
N ASP A 225 -13.24 2.44 2.49
CA ASP A 225 -13.15 0.98 2.69
C ASP A 225 -11.76 0.39 2.33
N HIS A 226 -10.84 1.22 1.84
CA HIS A 226 -9.52 0.82 1.37
C HIS A 226 -8.45 1.89 1.65
N PRO A 227 -7.15 1.56 1.59
CA PRO A 227 -6.09 2.43 2.11
C PRO A 227 -5.57 3.48 1.10
N TRP A 228 -6.00 3.44 -0.16
CA TRP A 228 -5.52 4.29 -1.24
C TRP A 228 -6.64 4.74 -2.16
#